data_AF-A0A667Z1F4-F1
#
_entry.id   AF-A0A667Z1F4-F1
#
_cell.length_a   1.000
_cell.length_b   1.000
_cell.length_c   1.000
_cell.angle_alpha   90.00
_cell.angle_beta   90.00
_cell.angle_gamma   90.00
#
_symmetry.space_group_name_H-M   'P 1'
#
loop_
_entity.id
_entity.type
_entity.pdbx_description
1 polymer ?
#
loop_
_entity_poly.entity_id
_entity_poly.type
_entity_poly.pdbx_seq_one_letter_code
_entity_poly.pdbx_strand_id
1 'polypeptide(L)'
;MPCGTRVLLPLLLLLLAAVGAPAGAGRVRKKASRSRPCLDLPEEILEQMFGRLSVGVLSAFHHTLQLEPLERHNLTCPSAGRPLPDVKARIPVNLNSLSPWAYRISHDPARYPRYIPEAYCLCKGCLTGPHGEESDQYRSTPVYMPFVILLRTGSCIGGRHSYTESYVSVPVGCTCVPLLEKDRDAQSSNQSLEREQAKAGHEFRKT
;
A
#
# COMPACT_ATOMS: atom_id res chain seq x y z
N MET A 1 -71.33 57.56 -48.60
CA MET A 1 -69.89 57.51 -48.94
C MET A 1 -69.14 56.87 -47.78
N PRO A 2 -68.23 55.93 -48.04
CA PRO A 2 -67.83 54.84 -47.12
C PRO A 2 -66.64 55.26 -46.23
N CYS A 3 -66.51 54.83 -44.97
CA CYS A 3 -66.28 53.47 -44.44
C CYS A 3 -64.96 52.89 -44.99
N GLY A 4 -63.89 52.59 -44.26
CA GLY A 4 -63.63 52.41 -42.83
C GLY A 4 -62.34 51.57 -42.74
N THR A 5 -61.17 52.21 -42.75
CA THR A 5 -59.88 51.57 -43.09
C THR A 5 -58.81 51.68 -42.00
N ARG A 6 -59.12 51.49 -40.71
CA ARG A 6 -58.12 51.74 -39.63
C ARG A 6 -58.02 50.75 -38.48
N VAL A 7 -58.61 49.55 -38.56
CA VAL A 7 -58.51 48.58 -37.43
C VAL A 7 -57.80 47.26 -37.80
N LEU A 8 -57.42 47.06 -39.07
CA LEU A 8 -56.76 45.82 -39.53
C LEU A 8 -55.24 45.77 -39.31
N LEU A 9 -54.58 46.91 -39.04
CA LEU A 9 -53.12 46.95 -38.89
C LEU A 9 -52.57 46.46 -37.53
N PRO A 10 -53.19 46.71 -36.36
CA PRO A 10 -52.63 46.25 -35.09
C PRO A 10 -52.90 44.76 -34.85
N LEU A 11 -53.93 44.17 -35.48
CA LEU A 11 -54.26 42.74 -35.34
C LEU A 11 -53.25 41.85 -36.09
N LEU A 12 -52.75 42.30 -37.24
CA LEU A 12 -51.77 41.57 -38.05
C LEU A 12 -50.38 41.53 -37.38
N LEU A 13 -50.01 42.59 -36.65
CA LEU A 13 -48.77 42.65 -35.88
C LEU A 13 -48.80 41.77 -34.63
N LEU A 14 -49.97 41.59 -33.99
CA LEU A 14 -50.11 40.62 -32.90
C LEU A 14 -50.04 39.15 -33.37
N LEU A 15 -50.50 38.86 -34.59
CA LEU A 15 -50.42 37.51 -35.16
C LEU A 15 -48.99 37.09 -35.54
N LEU A 16 -48.12 38.03 -35.90
CA LEU A 16 -46.72 37.75 -36.21
C LEU A 16 -45.86 37.46 -34.97
N ALA A 17 -46.28 37.89 -33.78
CA ALA A 17 -45.59 37.57 -32.52
C ALA A 17 -45.84 36.14 -32.03
N ALA A 18 -46.80 35.41 -32.61
CA ALA A 18 -47.15 34.04 -32.20
C ALA A 18 -46.27 32.94 -32.83
N VAL A 19 -45.35 33.27 -33.75
CA VAL A 19 -44.56 32.26 -34.50
C VAL A 19 -43.18 32.00 -33.87
N GLY A 20 -42.87 32.61 -32.72
CA GLY A 20 -41.57 32.51 -32.06
C GLY A 20 -41.50 31.55 -30.87
N ALA A 21 -42.00 30.32 -30.96
CA ALA A 21 -41.71 29.29 -29.96
C ALA A 21 -40.61 28.36 -30.51
N PRO A 22 -39.36 28.44 -30.05
CA PRO A 22 -38.39 27.40 -30.37
C PRO A 22 -38.91 26.11 -29.74
N ALA A 23 -39.08 25.09 -30.58
CA ALA A 23 -39.32 23.73 -30.17
C ALA A 23 -38.45 23.44 -28.95
N GLY A 24 -39.09 23.08 -27.84
CA GLY A 24 -38.40 22.77 -26.61
C GLY A 24 -37.25 21.84 -26.95
N ALA A 25 -36.02 22.34 -26.77
CA ALA A 25 -34.86 21.49 -26.77
C ALA A 25 -35.17 20.47 -25.68
N GLY A 26 -35.57 19.27 -26.10
CA GLY A 26 -35.62 18.12 -25.23
C GLY A 26 -34.25 18.10 -24.62
N ARG A 27 -34.15 18.52 -23.35
CA ARG A 27 -32.99 18.23 -22.54
C ARG A 27 -33.00 16.70 -22.54
N VAL A 28 -32.26 16.11 -23.49
CA VAL A 28 -31.66 14.81 -23.30
C VAL A 28 -30.82 15.07 -22.06
N ARG A 29 -31.46 14.81 -20.92
CA ARG A 29 -30.80 14.66 -19.64
C ARG A 29 -29.80 13.58 -20.01
N LYS A 30 -28.55 13.98 -20.29
CA LYS A 30 -27.44 13.07 -20.42
C LYS A 30 -27.43 12.39 -19.07
N LYS A 31 -28.18 11.29 -18.98
CA LYS A 31 -28.18 10.39 -17.84
C LYS A 31 -26.74 9.96 -17.88
N ALA A 32 -25.93 10.58 -17.01
CA ALA A 32 -24.52 10.25 -16.89
C ALA A 32 -24.51 8.73 -16.87
N SER A 33 -24.01 8.12 -17.95
CA SER A 33 -23.87 6.69 -17.98
C SER A 33 -22.84 6.48 -16.89
N ARG A 34 -23.30 6.13 -15.68
CA ARG A 34 -22.44 5.57 -14.65
C ARG A 34 -21.85 4.35 -15.33
N SER A 35 -20.67 4.51 -15.94
CA SER A 35 -19.89 3.38 -16.42
C SER A 35 -19.75 2.51 -15.18
N ARG A 36 -20.35 1.33 -15.22
CA ARG A 36 -20.27 0.43 -14.08
C ARG A 36 -18.79 0.23 -13.79
N PRO A 37 -18.35 0.39 -12.53
CA PRO A 37 -16.95 0.14 -12.20
C PRO A 37 -16.62 -1.31 -12.56
N CYS A 38 -15.44 -1.51 -13.12
CA CYS A 38 -14.97 -2.85 -13.41
C CYS A 38 -14.81 -3.60 -12.08
N LEU A 39 -15.29 -4.84 -12.04
CA LEU A 39 -15.22 -5.67 -10.85
C LEU A 39 -13.99 -6.58 -10.89
N ASP A 40 -13.51 -7.00 -9.72
CA ASP A 40 -12.44 -8.01 -9.67
C ASP A 40 -12.94 -9.37 -10.15
N LEU A 41 -12.03 -10.26 -10.57
CA LEU A 41 -12.40 -11.65 -10.77
C LEU A 41 -12.90 -12.26 -9.44
N PRO A 42 -13.79 -13.27 -9.48
CA PRO A 42 -14.12 -14.08 -8.32
C PRO A 42 -12.85 -14.58 -7.62
N GLU A 43 -12.85 -14.56 -6.28
CA GLU A 43 -11.68 -14.90 -5.45
C GLU A 43 -11.20 -16.33 -5.76
N GLU A 44 -12.12 -17.25 -6.00
CA GLU A 44 -11.83 -18.67 -6.30
C GLU A 44 -11.02 -18.82 -7.60
N ILE A 45 -11.29 -17.97 -8.59
CA ILE A 45 -10.54 -17.97 -9.85
C ILE A 45 -9.14 -17.41 -9.64
N LEU A 46 -9.01 -16.35 -8.84
CA LEU A 46 -7.70 -15.77 -8.50
C LEU A 46 -6.87 -16.74 -7.67
N GLU A 47 -7.47 -17.43 -6.69
CA GLU A 47 -6.87 -18.51 -5.91
C GLU A 47 -6.37 -19.64 -6.81
N GLN A 48 -7.18 -20.09 -7.76
CA GLN A 48 -6.80 -21.14 -8.69
C GLN A 48 -5.64 -20.72 -9.61
N MET A 49 -5.69 -19.50 -10.15
CA MET A 49 -4.61 -18.95 -10.98
C MET A 49 -3.31 -18.82 -10.17
N PHE A 50 -3.40 -18.24 -8.98
CA PHE A 50 -2.28 -18.06 -8.07
C PHE A 50 -1.69 -19.42 -7.67
N GLY A 51 -2.54 -20.36 -7.26
CA GLY A 51 -2.14 -21.70 -6.85
C GLY A 51 -1.36 -22.44 -7.92
N ARG A 52 -1.69 -22.23 -9.20
CA ARG A 52 -0.93 -22.78 -10.34
C ARG A 52 0.45 -22.16 -10.50
N LEU A 53 0.59 -20.86 -10.26
CA LEU A 53 1.85 -20.12 -10.36
C LEU A 53 2.77 -20.39 -9.15
N SER A 54 2.20 -20.61 -7.97
CA SER A 54 2.95 -20.85 -6.74
C SER A 54 3.38 -22.31 -6.56
N VAL A 55 2.98 -23.23 -7.45
CA VAL A 55 3.44 -24.64 -7.40
C VAL A 55 4.97 -24.67 -7.56
N GLY A 56 5.66 -25.21 -6.56
CA GLY A 56 7.13 -25.31 -6.57
C GLY A 56 7.87 -24.03 -6.12
N VAL A 57 7.18 -22.90 -5.99
CA VAL A 57 7.75 -21.64 -5.46
C VAL A 57 7.25 -21.46 -4.03
N LEU A 58 8.02 -21.92 -3.04
CA LEU A 58 7.83 -21.69 -1.59
C LEU A 58 6.37 -21.43 -1.16
N SER A 59 5.44 -22.32 -1.55
CA SER A 59 4.01 -22.24 -1.22
C SER A 59 3.74 -22.24 0.31
N ALA A 60 4.79 -22.49 1.11
CA ALA A 60 4.77 -22.51 2.55
C ALA A 60 4.50 -21.14 3.21
N PHE A 61 4.75 -20.01 2.53
CA PHE A 61 4.50 -18.69 3.12
C PHE A 61 3.02 -18.35 3.30
N HIS A 62 2.13 -18.98 2.52
CA HIS A 62 0.69 -18.68 2.58
C HIS A 62 -0.03 -19.39 3.72
N HIS A 63 0.38 -20.61 4.07
CA HIS A 63 -0.29 -21.42 5.08
C HIS A 63 0.34 -21.33 6.47
N THR A 64 1.60 -20.87 6.58
CA THR A 64 2.30 -20.72 7.88
C THR A 64 2.09 -19.36 8.53
N LEU A 65 1.52 -18.40 7.81
CA LEU A 65 1.17 -17.09 8.34
C LEU A 65 -0.32 -17.05 8.67
N GLN A 66 -0.79 -18.05 9.43
CA GLN A 66 -1.73 -17.77 10.50
C GLN A 66 -1.01 -16.85 11.47
N LEU A 67 -0.91 -15.57 11.09
CA LEU A 67 -0.62 -14.54 12.05
C LEU A 67 -1.84 -14.59 12.99
N GLU A 68 -1.70 -15.36 14.08
CA GLU A 68 -2.25 -14.95 15.38
C GLU A 68 -2.20 -13.44 15.39
N PRO A 69 -3.28 -12.73 15.74
CA PRO A 69 -3.30 -11.28 15.65
C PRO A 69 -2.05 -10.79 16.35
N LEU A 70 -1.03 -10.42 15.56
CA LEU A 70 0.08 -9.68 16.07
C LEU A 70 -0.56 -8.32 16.18
N GLU A 71 -1.37 -8.20 17.24
CA GLU A 71 -1.72 -6.98 17.91
C GLU A 71 -0.54 -6.09 17.66
N ARG A 72 -0.85 -4.92 17.12
CA ARG A 72 0.07 -3.89 16.67
C ARG A 72 0.86 -3.36 17.86
N HIS A 73 1.58 -4.24 18.52
CA HIS A 73 2.52 -4.00 19.56
C HIS A 73 3.64 -3.27 18.86
N ASN A 74 4.00 -2.13 19.40
CA ASN A 74 5.18 -1.38 19.00
C ASN A 74 6.41 -2.20 19.40
N LEU A 75 6.61 -3.32 18.70
CA LEU A 75 7.74 -4.20 18.86
C LEU A 75 8.96 -3.37 18.51
N THR A 76 9.81 -3.25 19.50
CA THR A 76 11.04 -2.48 19.49
C THR A 76 12.17 -3.48 19.62
N CYS A 77 13.37 -3.10 19.20
CA CYS A 77 14.56 -3.90 19.44
C CYS A 77 14.57 -4.32 20.92
N PRO A 78 14.60 -5.63 21.24
CA PRO A 78 14.64 -6.07 22.62
C PRO A 78 16.00 -5.71 23.19
N SER A 79 16.06 -4.57 23.88
CA SER A 79 17.22 -4.19 24.67
C SER A 79 17.32 -5.09 25.90
N ALA A 80 18.56 -5.36 26.32
CA ALA A 80 18.88 -6.12 27.53
C ALA A 80 17.96 -5.72 28.70
N GLY A 81 17.31 -6.71 29.34
CA GLY A 81 16.53 -6.51 30.57
C GLY A 81 15.01 -6.63 30.46
N ARG A 82 14.41 -7.04 29.32
CA ARG A 82 12.98 -7.41 29.34
C ARG A 82 12.78 -8.77 30.02
N PRO A 83 11.81 -8.89 30.95
CA PRO A 83 11.46 -10.19 31.51
C PRO A 83 11.04 -11.10 30.38
N LEU A 84 11.63 -12.29 30.33
CA LEU A 84 11.15 -13.37 29.48
C LEU A 84 9.65 -13.59 29.81
N PRO A 85 8.75 -13.61 28.83
CA PRO A 85 7.40 -14.12 29.05
C PRO A 85 7.49 -15.50 29.68
N ASP A 86 6.56 -15.82 30.57
CA ASP A 86 6.43 -17.06 31.34
C ASP A 86 7.04 -18.28 30.59
N VAL A 87 7.92 -19.01 31.29
CA VAL A 87 8.86 -20.07 30.81
C VAL A 87 8.16 -21.23 30.08
N LYS A 88 6.82 -21.19 29.98
CA LYS A 88 5.99 -22.21 29.36
C LYS A 88 5.66 -21.95 27.88
N ALA A 89 5.88 -20.75 27.35
CA ALA A 89 5.64 -20.44 25.93
C ALA A 89 6.93 -20.59 25.10
N ARG A 90 6.89 -21.41 24.03
CA ARG A 90 7.99 -21.47 23.06
C ARG A 90 8.10 -20.12 22.34
N ILE A 91 9.18 -19.38 22.58
CA ILE A 91 9.45 -18.12 21.89
C ILE A 91 9.66 -18.42 20.40
N PRO A 92 8.97 -17.71 19.49
CA PRO A 92 9.11 -17.96 18.06
C PRO A 92 10.48 -17.49 17.55
N VAL A 93 10.97 -18.17 16.51
CA VAL A 93 12.34 -17.97 15.98
C VAL A 93 12.64 -16.51 15.60
N ASN A 94 11.64 -15.78 15.10
CA ASN A 94 11.79 -14.38 14.69
C ASN A 94 12.09 -13.44 15.85
N LEU A 95 11.67 -13.78 17.08
CA LEU A 95 11.96 -13.01 18.29
C LEU A 95 13.22 -13.49 19.03
N ASN A 96 13.65 -14.74 18.79
CA ASN A 96 14.85 -15.34 19.39
C ASN A 96 16.10 -15.28 18.49
N SER A 97 16.00 -14.63 17.33
CA SER A 97 17.13 -14.43 16.41
C SER A 97 18.09 -13.34 16.90
N LEU A 98 19.37 -13.44 16.55
CA LEU A 98 20.37 -12.36 16.75
C LEU A 98 19.97 -11.07 16.01
N SER A 99 19.21 -11.18 14.93
CA SER A 99 18.64 -10.08 14.16
C SER A 99 17.12 -10.23 14.17
N PRO A 100 16.42 -9.89 15.26
CA PRO A 100 15.01 -10.20 15.42
C PRO A 100 14.15 -9.37 14.47
N TRP A 101 13.02 -9.94 14.04
CA TRP A 101 12.10 -9.32 13.10
C TRP A 101 10.64 -9.51 13.50
N ALA A 102 9.81 -8.60 13.02
CA ALA A 102 8.36 -8.69 13.06
C ALA A 102 7.79 -8.54 11.65
N TYR A 103 6.51 -8.84 11.49
CA TYR A 103 5.81 -8.70 10.22
C TYR A 103 4.86 -7.53 10.25
N ARG A 104 4.74 -6.84 9.12
CA ARG A 104 3.66 -5.90 8.82
C ARG A 104 2.89 -6.39 7.60
N ILE A 105 1.60 -6.10 7.55
CA ILE A 105 0.77 -6.47 6.41
C ILE A 105 0.79 -5.35 5.37
N SER A 106 1.30 -5.66 4.19
CA SER A 106 1.25 -4.84 2.98
C SER A 106 -0.05 -5.13 2.24
N HIS A 107 -0.96 -4.16 2.22
CA HIS A 107 -2.23 -4.25 1.51
C HIS A 107 -2.18 -3.47 0.20
N ASP A 108 -2.57 -4.12 -0.89
CA ASP A 108 -2.71 -3.51 -2.21
C ASP A 108 -3.92 -4.12 -2.95
N PRO A 109 -4.97 -3.33 -3.20
CA PRO A 109 -6.16 -3.83 -3.87
C PRO A 109 -5.92 -4.17 -5.35
N ALA A 110 -4.83 -3.68 -5.95
CA ALA A 110 -4.52 -3.90 -7.36
C ALA A 110 -3.77 -5.22 -7.61
N ARG A 111 -3.56 -6.07 -6.60
CA ARG A 111 -2.92 -7.37 -6.79
C ARG A 111 -3.65 -8.48 -6.03
N TYR A 112 -3.35 -9.72 -6.41
CA TYR A 112 -3.73 -10.92 -5.66
C TYR A 112 -2.47 -11.76 -5.36
N PRO A 113 -2.25 -12.20 -4.11
CA PRO A 113 -3.06 -11.90 -2.93
C PRO A 113 -2.93 -10.43 -2.50
N ARG A 114 -4.04 -9.86 -2.01
CA ARG A 114 -4.13 -8.43 -1.63
C ARG A 114 -3.25 -8.11 -0.43
N TYR A 115 -3.06 -9.08 0.46
CA TYR A 115 -2.30 -8.95 1.69
C TYR A 115 -1.03 -9.77 1.59
N ILE A 116 0.11 -9.11 1.78
CA ILE A 116 1.43 -9.76 1.82
C ILE A 116 2.10 -9.40 3.15
N PRO A 117 2.51 -10.37 3.96
CA PRO A 117 3.29 -10.14 5.17
C PRO A 117 4.75 -9.82 4.82
N GLU A 118 5.20 -8.63 5.20
CA GLU A 118 6.57 -8.14 4.97
C GLU A 118 7.32 -8.08 6.30
N ALA A 119 8.44 -8.79 6.39
CA ALA A 119 9.33 -8.72 7.54
C ALA A 119 10.03 -7.36 7.63
N TYR A 120 10.21 -6.86 8.85
CA TYR A 120 11.07 -5.73 9.15
C TYR A 120 11.91 -6.02 10.39
N CYS A 121 13.17 -5.58 10.36
CA CYS A 121 14.09 -5.81 11.47
C CYS A 121 13.76 -4.89 12.63
N LEU A 122 13.79 -5.44 13.85
CA LEU A 122 13.51 -4.68 15.06
C LEU A 122 14.72 -3.86 15.53
N CYS A 123 15.93 -4.35 15.25
CA CYS A 123 17.21 -3.73 15.61
C CYS A 123 17.93 -3.19 14.37
N LYS A 124 18.87 -2.24 14.57
CA LYS A 124 19.76 -1.73 13.52
C LYS A 124 21.00 -2.62 13.38
N GLY A 125 21.65 -2.92 14.51
CA GLY A 125 22.71 -3.90 14.69
C GLY A 125 22.17 -5.28 15.02
N CYS A 126 23.02 -6.14 15.59
CA CYS A 126 22.65 -7.50 16.01
C CYS A 126 22.90 -7.71 17.50
N LEU A 127 22.09 -8.56 18.13
CA LEU A 127 22.15 -8.88 19.55
C LEU A 127 23.24 -9.92 19.84
N THR A 128 24.50 -9.52 19.77
CA THR A 128 25.65 -10.42 19.97
C THR A 128 26.29 -10.28 21.35
N GLY A 129 25.85 -9.32 22.16
CA GLY A 129 26.37 -9.13 23.51
C GLY A 129 26.00 -10.27 24.47
N PRO A 130 26.76 -10.47 25.56
CA PRO A 130 26.55 -11.55 26.52
C PRO A 130 25.17 -11.51 27.21
N HIS A 131 24.52 -10.35 27.25
CA HIS A 131 23.18 -10.16 27.80
C HIS A 131 22.16 -9.73 26.74
N GLY A 132 22.48 -9.96 25.46
CA GLY A 132 21.63 -9.56 24.33
C GLY A 132 21.77 -8.08 24.00
N GLU A 133 22.93 -7.47 24.25
CA GLU A 133 23.20 -6.11 23.79
C GLU A 133 23.39 -6.05 22.27
N GLU A 134 22.89 -4.97 21.68
CA GLU A 134 23.06 -4.66 20.26
C GLU A 134 24.50 -4.20 19.98
N SER A 135 25.14 -4.82 18.98
CA SER A 135 26.49 -4.50 18.54
C SER A 135 26.48 -3.63 17.29
N ASP A 136 27.24 -2.54 17.33
CA ASP A 136 27.49 -1.62 16.20
C ASP A 136 28.52 -2.15 15.18
N GLN A 137 29.00 -3.38 15.34
CA GLN A 137 29.91 -4.04 14.38
C GLN A 137 29.14 -4.83 13.30
N TYR A 138 27.86 -5.07 13.55
CA TYR A 138 27.00 -5.84 12.67
C TYR A 138 25.77 -5.01 12.30
N ARG A 139 25.06 -5.46 11.26
CA ARG A 139 23.81 -4.87 10.81
C ARG A 139 22.75 -5.95 10.64
N SER A 140 21.58 -5.73 11.23
CA SER A 140 20.37 -6.48 10.90
C SER A 140 19.91 -6.09 9.50
N THR A 141 19.90 -7.03 8.57
CA THR A 141 19.55 -6.79 7.16
C THR A 141 18.39 -7.71 6.74
N PRO A 142 17.34 -7.18 6.11
CA PRO A 142 16.23 -8.01 5.64
C PRO A 142 16.68 -8.99 4.54
N VAL A 143 16.19 -10.22 4.63
CA VAL A 143 16.40 -11.27 3.62
C VAL A 143 15.19 -11.27 2.69
N TYR A 144 15.44 -11.06 1.40
CA TYR A 144 14.41 -10.99 0.37
C TYR A 144 14.28 -12.30 -0.37
N MET A 145 13.05 -12.60 -0.79
CA MET A 145 12.78 -13.69 -1.72
C MET A 145 11.77 -13.28 -2.78
N PRO A 146 11.84 -13.89 -3.98
CA PRO A 146 10.86 -13.66 -5.03
C PRO A 146 9.51 -14.25 -4.63
N PHE A 147 8.47 -13.47 -4.83
CA PHE A 147 7.09 -13.83 -4.53
C PHE A 147 6.23 -13.54 -5.75
N VAL A 148 5.50 -14.55 -6.23
CA VAL A 148 4.61 -14.40 -7.38
C VAL A 148 3.33 -13.70 -6.96
N ILE A 149 2.81 -12.82 -7.81
CA ILE A 149 1.52 -12.14 -7.63
C ILE A 149 0.77 -12.10 -8.96
N LEU A 150 -0.55 -11.95 -8.88
CA LEU A 150 -1.39 -11.58 -10.00
C LEU A 150 -1.67 -10.08 -9.92
N LEU A 151 -1.11 -9.29 -10.82
CA LEU A 151 -1.33 -7.85 -10.89
C LEU A 151 -2.55 -7.53 -11.76
N ARG A 152 -3.45 -6.71 -11.24
CA ARG A 152 -4.61 -6.18 -11.95
C ARG A 152 -4.12 -5.31 -13.10
N THR A 153 -4.60 -5.61 -14.29
CA THR A 153 -4.36 -4.81 -15.49
C THR A 153 -5.43 -3.72 -15.64
N GLY A 154 -5.14 -2.70 -16.46
CA GLY A 154 -6.11 -1.66 -16.80
C GLY A 154 -7.26 -2.11 -17.72
N SER A 155 -7.18 -3.33 -18.25
CA SER A 155 -8.18 -3.88 -19.16
C SER A 155 -9.42 -4.40 -18.41
N CYS A 156 -10.60 -4.08 -18.93
CA CYS A 156 -11.90 -4.53 -18.40
C CYS A 156 -12.64 -5.36 -19.45
N ILE A 157 -12.68 -6.67 -19.26
CA ILE A 157 -13.28 -7.63 -20.21
C ILE A 157 -14.54 -8.21 -19.57
N GLY A 158 -15.69 -8.05 -20.23
CA GLY A 158 -16.96 -8.53 -19.68
C GLY A 158 -17.35 -7.92 -18.32
N GLY A 159 -16.85 -6.71 -18.01
CA GLY A 159 -17.08 -6.05 -16.72
C GLY A 159 -16.16 -6.52 -15.59
N ARG A 160 -15.14 -7.34 -15.89
CA ARG A 160 -14.15 -7.85 -14.93
C ARG A 160 -12.74 -7.39 -15.30
N HIS A 161 -11.92 -7.10 -14.29
CA HIS A 161 -10.50 -6.82 -14.49
C HIS A 161 -9.77 -8.07 -14.96
N SER A 162 -8.86 -7.93 -15.94
CA SER A 162 -7.88 -8.98 -16.23
C SER A 162 -6.66 -8.85 -15.33
N TYR A 163 -5.95 -9.97 -15.14
CA TYR A 163 -4.77 -10.05 -14.29
C TYR A 163 -3.60 -10.66 -15.07
N THR A 164 -2.38 -10.27 -14.70
CA THR A 164 -1.15 -10.80 -15.28
C THR A 164 -0.20 -11.25 -14.16
N GLU A 165 0.64 -12.23 -14.44
CA GLU A 165 1.67 -12.70 -13.51
C GLU A 165 2.76 -11.63 -13.37
N SER A 166 3.22 -11.42 -12.14
CA SER A 166 4.37 -10.57 -11.82
C SER A 166 5.12 -11.13 -10.61
N TYR A 167 6.41 -10.83 -10.49
CA TYR A 167 7.22 -11.19 -9.32
C TYR A 167 7.59 -9.93 -8.54
N VAL A 168 7.45 -9.99 -7.23
CA VAL A 168 7.85 -8.93 -6.31
C VAL A 168 8.84 -9.48 -5.29
N SER A 169 9.72 -8.61 -4.81
CA SER A 169 10.69 -8.96 -3.78
C SER A 169 10.09 -8.70 -2.40
N VAL A 170 9.91 -9.75 -1.60
CA VAL A 170 9.29 -9.66 -0.28
C VAL A 170 10.33 -10.00 0.79
N PRO A 171 10.50 -9.15 1.82
CA PRO A 171 11.36 -9.49 2.95
C PRO A 171 10.65 -10.54 3.82
N VAL A 172 11.33 -11.65 4.09
CA VAL A 172 10.75 -12.79 4.84
C VAL A 172 11.38 -13.02 6.21
N GLY A 173 12.47 -12.34 6.49
CA GLY A 173 13.09 -12.31 7.79
C GLY A 173 14.25 -11.33 7.81
N CYS A 174 15.01 -11.33 8.89
CA CYS A 174 16.24 -10.58 9.01
C CYS A 174 17.40 -11.51 9.32
N THR A 175 18.56 -11.16 8.77
CA THR A 175 19.85 -11.83 9.04
C THR A 175 20.86 -10.83 9.58
N CYS A 176 21.89 -11.33 10.24
CA CYS A 176 22.99 -10.55 10.77
C CYS A 176 24.18 -10.59 9.82
N VAL A 177 24.65 -9.42 9.38
CA VAL A 177 25.84 -9.30 8.51
C VAL A 177 26.88 -8.36 9.14
N PRO A 178 28.18 -8.57 8.91
CA PRO A 178 29.20 -7.63 9.36
C PRO A 178 29.06 -6.28 8.64
N LEU A 179 29.35 -5.18 9.34
CA LEU A 179 29.43 -3.87 8.71
C LEU A 179 30.73 -3.75 7.89
N LEU A 180 30.60 -3.51 6.60
CA LEU A 180 31.72 -3.23 5.71
C LEU A 180 32.26 -1.81 5.98
N GLU A 181 33.56 -1.59 5.80
CA GLU A 181 34.21 -0.30 6.08
C GLU A 181 33.52 0.89 5.38
N LYS A 182 33.12 0.70 4.12
CA LYS A 182 32.39 1.71 3.33
C LYS A 182 31.04 2.13 3.96
N ASP A 183 30.35 1.20 4.63
CA ASP A 183 29.08 1.48 5.29
C ASP A 183 29.29 2.26 6.61
N ARG A 184 30.45 2.09 7.26
CA ARG A 184 30.82 2.80 8.49
C ARG A 184 31.05 4.29 8.22
N ASP A 185 31.72 4.62 7.13
CA ASP A 185 32.00 6.00 6.72
C ASP A 185 30.70 6.76 6.35
N ALA A 186 29.79 6.08 5.63
CA ALA A 186 28.49 6.63 5.29
C ALA A 186 27.62 6.88 6.54
N GLN A 187 27.63 5.94 7.50
CA GLN A 187 26.86 6.08 8.74
C GLN A 187 27.44 7.18 9.67
N SER A 188 28.77 7.30 9.73
CA SER A 188 29.44 8.38 10.46
C SER A 188 29.07 9.75 9.90
N SER A 189 29.07 9.88 8.56
CA SER A 189 28.68 11.11 7.85
C SER A 189 27.21 11.47 8.07
N ASN A 190 26.31 10.49 8.09
CA ASN A 190 24.90 10.74 8.38
C ASN A 190 24.68 11.18 9.85
N GLN A 191 25.38 10.57 10.80
CA GLN A 191 25.28 10.94 12.22
C GLN A 191 25.82 12.34 12.52
N SER A 192 26.88 12.79 11.83
CA SER A 192 27.39 14.16 11.96
C SER A 192 26.39 15.18 11.43
N LEU A 193 25.79 14.91 10.26
CA LEU A 193 24.75 15.76 9.67
C LEU A 193 23.51 15.88 10.56
N GLU A 194 23.03 14.77 11.14
CA GLU A 194 21.89 14.80 12.08
C GLU A 194 22.20 15.60 13.35
N ARG A 195 23.41 15.48 13.90
CA ARG A 195 23.85 16.26 15.08
C ARG A 195 23.95 17.76 14.80
N GLU A 196 24.38 18.15 13.60
CA GLU A 196 24.44 19.56 13.19
C GLU A 196 23.04 20.14 12.99
N GLN A 197 22.13 19.40 12.35
CA GLN A 197 20.74 19.81 12.18
C GLN A 197 19.99 19.93 13.53
N ALA A 198 20.24 19.02 14.46
CA ALA A 198 19.66 19.09 15.81
C ALA A 198 20.18 20.30 16.61
N LYS A 199 21.46 20.66 16.45
CA LYS A 199 22.03 21.88 17.07
C LYS A 199 21.43 23.15 16.48
N ALA A 200 21.35 23.24 15.16
CA ALA A 200 20.77 24.40 14.46
C ALA A 200 19.28 24.60 14.82
N GLY A 201 18.50 23.51 14.92
CA GLY A 201 17.11 23.57 15.35
C GLY A 201 16.92 23.97 16.82
N HIS A 202 17.86 23.59 17.70
CA HIS A 202 17.84 23.99 19.12
C HIS A 202 18.25 25.45 19.31
N GLU A 203 19.11 25.98 18.45
CA GLU A 203 19.53 27.38 18.46
C GLU A 203 18.42 28.31 17.94
N PHE A 204 17.69 27.89 16.91
CA PHE A 204 16.54 28.62 16.35
C PHE A 204 15.33 28.68 17.30
N ARG A 205 15.21 27.74 18.25
CA ARG A 205 14.09 27.71 19.23
C ARG A 205 14.35 28.56 20.50
N LYS A 206 15.55 29.12 20.64
CA LYS A 206 15.95 29.98 21.77
C LYS A 206 15.91 31.47 21.47
N THR A 207 15.52 31.86 20.25
CA THR A 207 15.23 33.25 19.84
C THR A 207 13.73 33.47 19.80
#